data_AF-A0A645HYV7-F1
#
_entry.id   AF-A0A645HYV7-F1
#
_cell.length_a   1.000
_cell.length_b   1.000
_cell.length_c   1.000
_cell.angle_alpha   90.00
_cell.angle_beta   90.00
_cell.angle_gamma   90.00
#
_symmetry.space_group_name_H-M   'P 1'
#
loop_
_entity.id
_entity.type
_entity.pdbx_description
1 polymer ?
#
loop_
_entity_poly.entity_id
_entity_poly.type
_entity_poly.pdbx_seq_one_letter_code
_entity_poly.pdbx_strand_id
1 'polypeptide(L)'
;MEAQCAGLSCVVSDRVTPETALTELVSFCPIEYERAFADALLGTPRNERKAASDAGIAQVRDAGFDAQENAIRLMELYESRTGRTEHTTVLKNEQSL
;
A
#
# COMPACT_ATOMS: atom_id res chain seq x y z
N MET A 1 -1.90 4.83 1.21
CA MET A 1 -1.65 3.71 0.28
C MET A 1 -1.00 4.20 -1.01
N GLU A 2 -1.75 4.65 -2.01
CA GLU A 2 -1.19 5.01 -3.34
C GLU A 2 -0.11 6.09 -3.30
N ALA A 3 -0.32 7.14 -2.49
CA ALA A 3 0.67 8.20 -2.33
C ALA A 3 1.99 7.71 -1.73
N GLN A 4 1.93 6.71 -0.83
CA GLN A 4 3.13 6.08 -0.26
C GLN A 4 3.86 5.24 -1.33
N CYS A 5 3.14 4.51 -2.19
CA CYS A 5 3.72 3.82 -3.35
C CYS A 5 4.37 4.81 -4.34
N ALA A 6 3.83 6.02 -4.47
CA ALA A 6 4.38 7.08 -5.33
C ALA A 6 5.59 7.81 -4.73
N GLY A 7 6.05 7.39 -3.54
CA GLY A 7 7.18 7.98 -2.82
C GLY A 7 6.86 9.35 -2.22
N LEU A 8 5.58 9.66 -1.98
CA LEU A 8 5.15 10.96 -1.45
C LEU A 8 4.93 10.90 0.05
N SER A 9 5.53 11.86 0.76
CA SER A 9 5.21 12.11 2.16
C SER A 9 3.77 12.59 2.32
N CYS A 10 3.06 12.03 3.30
CA CYS A 10 1.65 12.25 3.55
C CYS A 10 1.45 12.66 5.01
N VAL A 11 0.91 13.86 5.24
CA VAL A 11 0.41 14.25 6.56
C VAL A 11 -1.09 13.94 6.60
N VAL A 12 -1.50 13.08 7.52
CA VAL A 12 -2.87 12.58 7.63
C VAL A 12 -3.45 12.84 9.02
N SER A 13 -4.77 12.75 9.15
CA SER A 13 -5.43 12.88 10.45
C SER A 13 -5.11 11.70 11.37
N ASP A 14 -4.90 11.97 12.65
CA ASP A 14 -4.78 10.99 13.74
C ASP A 14 -6.06 10.17 14.01
N ARG A 15 -7.19 10.53 13.40
CA ARG A 15 -8.42 9.73 13.40
C ARG A 15 -8.39 8.60 12.38
N VAL A 16 -7.47 8.65 11.41
CA VAL A 16 -7.22 7.53 10.49
C VAL A 16 -6.47 6.43 11.25
N THR A 17 -6.83 5.18 11.00
CA THR A 17 -6.23 4.03 11.68
C THR A 17 -4.72 3.94 11.38
N PRO A 18 -3.86 3.76 12.41
CA PRO A 18 -2.41 3.71 12.25
C PRO A 18 -1.92 2.65 11.25
N GLU A 19 -2.69 1.56 11.09
CA GLU A 19 -2.43 0.46 10.15
C GLU A 19 -2.38 0.91 8.68
N THR A 20 -2.85 2.12 8.37
CA THR A 20 -2.75 2.71 7.01
C THR A 20 -1.38 3.31 6.69
N ALA A 21 -0.53 3.50 7.71
CA ALA A 21 0.87 3.89 7.54
C ALA A 21 1.72 2.65 7.26
N LEU A 22 1.80 2.29 5.97
CA LEU A 22 2.60 1.15 5.52
C LEU A 22 4.08 1.50 5.30
N THR A 23 4.39 2.79 5.28
CA THR A 23 5.73 3.30 5.12
C THR A 23 5.97 4.47 6.09
N GLU A 24 7.25 4.77 6.32
CA GLU A 24 7.70 5.92 7.14
C GLU A 24 7.37 7.29 6.50
N LEU A 25 6.71 7.31 5.33
CA LEU A 25 6.31 8.55 4.65
C LEU A 25 5.03 9.15 5.22
N VAL A 26 4.37 8.48 6.17
CA VAL A 26 3.12 8.95 6.76
C VAL A 26 3.37 9.54 8.13
N SER A 27 2.87 10.76 8.36
CA SER A 27 2.81 11.38 9.67
C SER A 27 1.36 11.72 10.02
N PHE A 28 1.03 11.65 11.31
CA PHE A 28 -0.31 11.89 11.82
C PHE A 28 -0.39 13.22 12.56
N CYS A 29 -1.49 13.95 12.38
CA CYS A 29 -1.77 15.22 13.03
C CYS A 29 -3.22 15.23 13.56
N PRO A 30 -3.49 15.91 14.69
CA PRO A 30 -4.86 16.05 15.18
C PRO A 30 -5.71 16.83 14.18
N ILE A 31 -6.86 16.27 13.81
CA ILE A 31 -7.73 16.84 12.78
C ILE A 31 -8.31 18.20 13.17
N GLU A 32 -8.35 18.50 14.47
CA GLU A 32 -8.91 19.71 15.05
C GLU A 32 -8.00 20.94 14.89
N TYR A 33 -6.74 20.77 14.49
CA TYR A 33 -5.76 21.87 14.41
C TYR A 33 -5.13 21.97 13.03
N GLU A 34 -5.61 22.90 12.18
CA GLU A 34 -5.12 23.07 10.81
C GLU A 34 -3.64 23.48 10.74
N ARG A 35 -3.18 24.25 11.73
CA ARG A 35 -1.77 24.67 11.81
C ARG A 35 -0.81 23.49 12.00
N ALA A 36 -1.24 22.44 12.70
CA ALA A 36 -0.42 21.24 12.88
C ALA A 36 -0.07 20.58 11.54
N PHE A 37 -1.01 20.56 10.60
CA PHE A 37 -0.76 20.04 9.25
C PHE A 37 0.23 20.90 8.47
N ALA A 38 0.10 22.24 8.55
CA ALA A 38 1.03 23.16 7.89
C ALA A 38 2.45 23.01 8.42
N ASP A 39 2.61 22.95 9.75
CA ASP A 39 3.90 22.78 10.40
C ASP A 39 4.52 21.41 10.07
N ALA A 40 3.72 20.34 10.09
CA ALA A 40 4.18 19.00 9.70
C ALA A 40 4.63 18.93 8.23
N LEU A 41 3.89 19.58 7.32
CA LEU A 41 4.26 19.65 5.90
C LEU A 41 5.57 20.42 5.69
N LEU A 42 5.76 21.55 6.40
CA LEU A 42 7.00 22.33 6.33
C LEU A 42 8.20 21.60 6.93
N GLY A 43 7.98 20.79 7.97
CA GLY A 43 9.01 19.97 8.60
C GLY A 43 9.32 18.67 7.85
N THR A 44 8.54 18.30 6.84
CA THR A 44 8.70 17.05 6.12
C THR A 44 9.93 17.11 5.21
N PRO A 45 10.91 16.20 5.37
CA PRO A 45 12.11 16.17 4.53
C PRO A 45 11.74 15.83 3.08
N ARG A 46 12.44 16.45 2.13
CA ARG A 46 12.37 16.03 0.73
C ARG A 46 13.18 14.75 0.57
N ASN A 47 12.50 13.67 0.24
CA ASN A 47 13.09 12.39 -0.13
C ASN A 47 13.44 12.36 -1.63
N GLU A 48 14.36 11.48 -2.02
CA GLU A 48 14.56 11.12 -3.43
C GLU A 48 13.36 10.28 -3.88
N ARG A 49 12.48 10.90 -4.67
CA ARG A 49 11.14 10.35 -4.93
C ARG A 49 11.18 8.97 -5.57
N LYS A 50 12.15 8.70 -6.46
CA LYS A 50 12.21 7.40 -7.14
C LYS A 50 12.56 6.29 -6.15
N ALA A 51 13.64 6.44 -5.39
CA ALA A 51 14.02 5.47 -4.37
C ALA A 51 12.92 5.27 -3.32
N ALA A 52 12.25 6.35 -2.90
CA ALA A 52 11.15 6.26 -1.96
C ALA A 52 9.92 5.53 -2.55
N SER A 53 9.65 5.70 -3.84
CA SER A 53 8.58 5.00 -4.55
C SER A 53 8.91 3.51 -4.67
N ASP A 54 10.12 3.15 -5.09
CA ASP A 54 10.55 1.76 -5.21
C ASP A 54 10.47 1.05 -3.85
N ALA A 55 10.93 1.69 -2.78
CA ALA A 55 10.85 1.18 -1.41
C ALA A 55 9.40 1.09 -0.91
N GLY A 56 8.56 2.09 -1.20
CA GLY A 56 7.16 2.11 -0.81
C GLY A 56 6.36 0.99 -1.48
N ILE A 57 6.58 0.74 -2.77
CA ILE A 57 5.95 -0.38 -3.49
C ILE A 57 6.31 -1.72 -2.84
N ALA A 58 7.59 -1.93 -2.51
CA ALA A 58 8.04 -3.16 -1.85
C ALA A 58 7.37 -3.33 -0.48
N GLN A 59 7.37 -2.30 0.37
CA GLN A 59 6.74 -2.35 1.70
C GLN A 59 5.24 -2.61 1.64
N VAL A 60 4.53 -1.98 0.69
CA VAL A 60 3.09 -2.17 0.51
C VAL A 60 2.77 -3.58 0.02
N ARG A 61 3.59 -4.15 -0.87
CA ARG A 61 3.48 -5.55 -1.30
C ARG A 61 3.73 -6.51 -0.14
N ASP A 62 4.81 -6.30 0.63
CA ASP A 62 5.16 -7.14 1.79
C ASP A 62 4.07 -7.11 2.88
N ALA A 63 3.39 -5.98 3.04
CA ALA A 63 2.23 -5.85 3.92
C ALA A 63 0.95 -6.54 3.38
N GLY A 64 1.02 -7.20 2.21
CA GLY A 64 -0.06 -7.99 1.63
C GLY A 64 -1.07 -7.18 0.83
N PHE A 65 -0.74 -5.98 0.38
CA PHE A 65 -1.65 -5.11 -0.39
C PHE A 65 -1.44 -5.17 -1.90
N ASP A 66 -0.66 -6.15 -2.41
CA ASP A 66 -0.55 -6.37 -3.86
C ASP A 66 -1.89 -6.89 -4.43
N ALA A 67 -2.46 -6.12 -5.35
CA ALA A 67 -3.78 -6.41 -5.91
C ALA A 67 -3.80 -7.72 -6.71
N GLN A 68 -2.71 -8.05 -7.41
CA GLN A 68 -2.63 -9.26 -8.23
C GLN A 68 -2.50 -10.49 -7.35
N GLU A 69 -1.62 -10.46 -6.34
CA GLU A 69 -1.52 -11.55 -5.36
C GLU A 69 -2.85 -11.78 -4.63
N ASN A 70 -3.52 -10.70 -4.23
CA ASN A 70 -4.80 -10.82 -3.53
C ASN A 70 -5.91 -11.37 -4.44
N ALA A 71 -5.93 -11.00 -5.73
CA ALA A 71 -6.86 -11.58 -6.69
C ALA A 71 -6.64 -13.09 -6.86
N ILE A 72 -5.39 -13.54 -6.95
CA ILE A 72 -5.03 -14.97 -7.03
C ILE A 72 -5.49 -15.70 -5.77
N ARG A 73 -5.15 -15.18 -4.58
CA ARG A 73 -5.56 -15.79 -3.29
C ARG A 73 -7.08 -15.89 -3.15
N LEU A 74 -7.80 -14.85 -3.58
CA LEU A 74 -9.27 -14.86 -3.57
C LEU A 74 -9.82 -15.92 -4.51
N MET A 75 -9.27 -16.04 -5.72
CA MET A 75 -9.68 -17.06 -6.69
C MET A 75 -9.46 -18.47 -6.14
N GLU A 76 -8.27 -18.77 -5.62
CA GLU A 76 -7.94 -20.05 -4.99
C GLU A 76 -8.90 -20.38 -3.82
N LEU A 77 -9.22 -19.37 -3.00
CA LEU A 77 -10.17 -19.52 -1.89
C LEU A 77 -11.56 -19.93 -2.40
N TYR A 78 -12.08 -19.30 -3.46
CA TYR A 78 -13.39 -19.64 -4.01
C TYR A 78 -13.41 -20.98 -4.73
N GLU A 79 -12.35 -21.34 -5.47
CA GLU A 79 -12.20 -22.65 -6.13
C GLU A 79 -12.21 -23.78 -5.08
N SER A 80 -11.46 -23.61 -3.97
CA SER A 80 -11.39 -24.61 -2.90
C SER A 80 -12.75 -24.89 -2.22
N ARG A 81 -13.67 -23.92 -2.24
CA ARG A 81 -15.00 -24.02 -1.59
C ARG A 81 -16.11 -24.46 -2.52
N THR A 82 -15.92 -24.36 -3.83
CA THR A 82 -16.94 -24.70 -4.84
C THR A 82 -16.71 -26.06 -5.49
N GLY A 83 -15.61 -26.74 -5.18
CA GLY A 83 -15.30 -28.08 -5.71
C GLY A 83 -14.95 -28.10 -7.21
N ARG A 84 -14.71 -26.93 -7.83
CA ARG A 84 -14.22 -26.81 -9.20
C ARG A 84 -12.70 -26.78 -9.18
N THR A 85 -12.08 -27.91 -9.51
CA THR A 85 -10.60 -28.08 -9.55
C THR A 85 -9.98 -27.66 -10.90
N GLU A 86 -10.71 -26.94 -11.75
CA GLU A 86 -10.40 -26.82 -13.17
C GLU A 86 -10.21 -25.34 -13.54
N HIS A 87 -9.06 -24.72 -13.21
CA HIS A 87 -8.51 -23.55 -13.95
C HIS A 87 -7.10 -23.08 -13.54
N THR A 88 -6.40 -23.74 -12.61
CA THR A 88 -5.06 -23.37 -12.10
C THR A 88 -3.90 -23.69 -13.07
N THR A 89 -4.09 -23.54 -14.38
CA THR A 89 -2.99 -23.74 -15.36
C THR A 89 -2.75 -22.51 -16.22
N VAL A 90 -3.72 -21.59 -16.34
CA VAL A 90 -3.63 -20.48 -17.31
C VAL A 90 -2.85 -19.28 -16.76
N LEU A 91 -2.97 -18.96 -15.46
CA LEU A 91 -2.38 -17.72 -14.91
C LEU A 91 -0.89 -17.83 -14.54
N LYS A 92 -0.35 -19.04 -14.32
CA LYS A 92 1.09 -19.21 -14.04
C LYS A 92 1.98 -18.99 -15.27
N ASN A 93 1.42 -19.09 -16.47
CA ASN A 93 2.17 -18.88 -17.72
C ASN A 93 2.32 -17.40 -18.11
N GLU A 94 1.49 -16.50 -17.56
CA GLU A 94 1.57 -15.06 -17.86
C GLU A 94 2.52 -14.30 -16.93
N GLN A 95 3.01 -14.93 -15.84
CA GLN A 95 4.00 -14.34 -14.93
C GLN A 95 5.46 -14.75 -15.22
N SER A 96 5.70 -15.49 -16.31
CA SER A 96 7.04 -15.93 -16.72
C SER A 96 7.53 -15.30 -18.03
N LEU A 97 6.87 -14.21 -18.48
CA LEU A 97 7.27 -13.38 -19.63
C LEU A 97 7.65 -11.97 -19.16
#